data_AF-A0A2J8W0M7-F1
#
_entry.id   AF-A0A2J8W0M7-F1
#
_cell.length_a   1.000
_cell.length_b   1.000
_cell.length_c   1.000
_cell.angle_alpha   90.00
_cell.angle_beta   90.00
_cell.angle_gamma   90.00
#
_symmetry.space_group_name_H-M   'P 1'
#
loop_
_entity.id
_entity.type
_entity.pdbx_description
1 polymer ?
#
loop_
_entity_poly.entity_id
_entity_poly.type
_entity_poly.pdbx_seq_one_letter_code
_entity_poly.pdbx_strand_id
1 'polypeptide(L)' 'MDEQALLGLNPNADSDFRQRALAYFEQLKISPDAWQVCAEALAQRTYSDDHVKFFCFQVL' A
#
# COMPACT_ATOMS: atom_id res chain seq x y z
N MET A 1 4.72 -4.92 -3.91
CA MET A 1 3.71 -4.89 -2.82
C MET A 1 2.77 -6.07 -2.97
N ASP A 2 2.16 -6.52 -1.88
CA ASP A 2 1.12 -7.56 -1.91
C ASP A 2 -0.14 -6.99 -2.58
N GLU A 3 -0.46 -7.50 -3.76
CA GLU A 3 -1.59 -7.04 -4.59
C GLU A 3 -2.95 -7.30 -3.92
N GLN A 4 -3.06 -8.35 -3.10
CA GLN A 4 -4.30 -8.63 -2.37
C GLN A 4 -4.54 -7.62 -1.24
N ALA A 5 -3.47 -7.17 -0.59
CA ALA A 5 -3.56 -6.11 0.41
C ALA A 5 -3.91 -4.75 -0.23
N LEU A 6 -3.43 -4.48 -1.46
CA LEU A 6 -3.77 -3.26 -2.19
C LEU A 6 -5.25 -3.16 -2.52
N LEU A 7 -5.94 -4.29 -2.77
CA LEU A 7 -7.39 -4.30 -3.00
C LEU A 7 -8.17 -3.71 -1.83
N GLY A 8 -7.71 -3.90 -0.59
CA GLY A 8 -8.35 -3.35 0.59
C GLY A 8 -8.16 -1.84 0.79
N LEU A 9 -7.31 -1.17 -0.01
CA LEU A 9 -7.24 0.30 -0.06
C LEU A 9 -8.37 0.90 -0.90
N ASN A 10 -9.04 0.10 -1.73
CA ASN A 10 -10.21 0.56 -2.47
C ASN A 10 -11.35 0.88 -1.47
N PRO A 11 -11.97 2.06 -1.54
CA PRO A 11 -13.03 2.46 -0.61
C PRO A 11 -14.26 1.54 -0.68
N ASN A 12 -14.44 0.85 -1.81
CA ASN A 12 -15.51 -0.12 -2.02
C ASN A 12 -15.14 -1.55 -1.60
N ALA A 13 -13.93 -1.79 -1.08
CA ALA A 13 -13.52 -3.12 -0.65
C ALA A 13 -14.30 -3.61 0.58
N ASP A 14 -14.59 -4.91 0.65
CA ASP A 14 -15.26 -5.48 1.82
C ASP A 14 -14.45 -5.29 3.10
N SER A 15 -15.13 -5.37 4.24
CA SER A 15 -14.52 -5.16 5.57
C SER A 15 -13.32 -6.06 5.81
N ASP A 16 -13.37 -7.32 5.37
CA ASP A 16 -12.27 -8.28 5.56
C ASP A 16 -11.02 -7.88 4.76
N PHE A 17 -11.20 -7.43 3.51
CA PHE A 17 -10.09 -6.94 2.69
C PHE A 17 -9.48 -5.66 3.27
N ARG A 18 -10.31 -4.74 3.76
CA ARG A 18 -9.84 -3.52 4.43
C ARG A 18 -9.02 -3.83 5.68
N GLN A 19 -9.48 -4.76 6.51
CA GLN A 19 -8.78 -5.12 7.74
C GLN A 19 -7.44 -5.79 7.46
N ARG A 20 -7.40 -6.65 6.44
CA ARG A 20 -6.16 -7.29 5.97
C ARG A 20 -5.18 -6.28 5.37
N ALA A 21 -5.67 -5.33 4.58
CA ALA A 21 -4.87 -4.23 4.06
C ALA A 21 -4.24 -3.42 5.18
N LEU A 22 -5.03 -2.98 6.16
CA LEU A 22 -4.54 -2.22 7.31
C LEU A 22 -3.42 -2.97 8.05
N ALA A 23 -3.62 -4.26 8.36
CA ALA A 23 -2.61 -5.07 9.02
C ALA A 23 -1.31 -5.18 8.21
N TYR A 24 -1.41 -5.38 6.89
CA TYR A 24 -0.26 -5.42 5.99
C TYR A 24 0.49 -4.09 5.94
N PHE A 25 -0.23 -2.98 5.82
CA PHE A 25 0.37 -1.65 5.69
C PHE A 25 0.99 -1.14 6.99
N GLU A 26 0.42 -1.47 8.14
CA GLU A 26 1.05 -1.19 9.43
C GLU A 26 2.39 -1.95 9.58
N GLN A 27 2.47 -3.19 9.10
CA GLN A 27 3.74 -3.91 9.06
C GLN A 27 4.74 -3.31 8.07
N LEU A 28 4.27 -2.80 6.93
CA LEU A 28 5.16 -2.13 5.98
C LEU A 28 5.78 -0.86 6.56
N LYS A 29 5.01 -0.05 7.29
CA LYS A 29 5.52 1.22 7.86
C LYS A 29 6.72 1.02 8.79
N ILE A 30 6.80 -0.11 9.48
CA ILE A 30 7.91 -0.43 10.39
C ILE A 30 9.04 -1.21 9.71
N SER A 31 8.86 -1.63 8.46
CA SER A 31 9.87 -2.37 7.71
C SER A 31 10.97 -1.43 7.21
N PRO A 32 12.25 -1.73 7.45
CA PRO A 32 13.36 -0.88 7.04
C PRO A 32 13.51 -0.77 5.51
N ASP A 33 12.88 -1.67 4.75
CA ASP A 33 12.99 -1.73 3.30
C ASP A 33 11.72 -1.25 2.58
N ALA A 34 10.66 -0.93 3.32
CA ALA A 34 9.39 -0.53 2.73
C ALA A 34 9.47 0.78 1.94
N TRP A 35 10.34 1.70 2.35
CA TRP A 35 10.58 2.95 1.62
C TRP A 35 11.07 2.67 0.19
N GLN A 36 11.90 1.65 -0.01
CA GLN A 36 12.45 1.31 -1.33
C GLN A 36 11.34 0.80 -2.25
N VAL A 37 10.49 -0.11 -1.73
CA VAL A 37 9.32 -0.62 -2.46
C VAL A 37 8.35 0.51 -2.83
N CYS A 38 8.13 1.45 -1.91
CA CYS A 38 7.27 2.61 -2.15
C CYS A 38 7.86 3.58 -3.19
N ALA A 39 9.17 3.85 -3.11
CA ALA A 39 9.89 4.71 -4.05
C ALA A 39 9.88 4.12 -5.47
N GLU A 40 10.15 2.82 -5.61
CA GLU A 40 10.10 2.12 -6.89
C GLU A 40 8.69 2.14 -7.49
N ALA A 41 7.66 1.87 -6.68
CA ALA A 41 6.26 1.89 -7.11
C ALA A 41 5.81 3.27 -7.63
N LEU A 42 6.26 4.34 -6.98
CA LEU A 42 5.98 5.72 -7.40
C LEU A 42 6.75 6.09 -8.67
N ALA A 43 8.04 5.76 -8.74
CA ALA A 43 8.90 6.08 -9.88
C ALA A 43 8.45 5.36 -11.16
N GLN A 44 8.09 4.09 -11.05
CA GLN A 44 7.62 3.27 -12.18
C GLN A 44 6.17 3.56 -12.57
N ARG A 45 5.44 4.36 -11.76
CA ARG A 45 3.99 4.59 -11.91
C ARG A 45 3.20 3.28 -11.99
N THR A 46 3.67 2.25 -11.28
CA THR A 46 3.12 0.88 -11.33
C THR A 46 1.65 0.85 -10.92
N TYR A 47 1.27 1.72 -9.98
CA TYR A 47 -0.10 1.83 -9.50
C TYR A 47 -0.72 3.15 -9.94
N SER A 48 -1.82 3.06 -10.68
CA SER A 48 -2.65 4.20 -11.05
C SER A 48 -3.54 4.68 -9.90
N ASP A 49 -3.82 3.80 -8.94
CA ASP A 49 -4.65 4.06 -7.77
C ASP A 49 -3.99 5.09 -6.83
N ASP A 50 -4.71 6.17 -6.55
CA ASP A 50 -4.21 7.29 -5.73
C ASP A 50 -4.08 6.93 -4.25
N HIS A 51 -4.82 5.94 -3.74
CA HIS A 51 -4.69 5.48 -2.36
C HIS A 51 -3.39 4.73 -2.14
N VAL A 52 -2.96 3.95 -3.14
CA VAL A 52 -1.66 3.28 -3.12
C VAL A 52 -0.53 4.31 -3.13
N LYS A 53 -0.62 5.34 -3.99
CA LYS A 53 0.37 6.42 -4.03
C LYS A 53 0.41 7.18 -2.71
N PHE A 54 -0.75 7.52 -2.16
CA PHE A 54 -0.85 8.21 -0.88
C PHE A 54 -0.17 7.41 0.23
N PHE A 55 -0.41 6.09 0.30
CA PHE A 55 0.29 5.22 1.22
C PHE A 55 1.81 5.25 0.99
N CYS A 56 2.28 5.09 -0.25
CA CYS A 56 3.71 5.15 -0.56
C CYS A 56 4.36 6.47 -0.11
N PHE A 57 3.66 7.60 -0.23
CA PHE A 57 4.12 8.90 0.26
C PHE A 57 4.14 9.02 1.79
N GLN A 58 3.35 8.22 2.53
CA GLN A 58 3.39 8.22 4.01
C GLN A 58 4.56 7.40 4.57
N VAL A 59 5.06 6.43 3.80
CA VAL A 59 6.19 5.57 4.19
C VAL A 59 7.54 6.26 3.94
N LEU A 60 7.59 7.18 2.97
CA LEU A 60 8.74 8.04 2.69
C LEU A 60 8.80 9.23 3.65
#